data_AF-A0A7J7INJ5-F1
#
_entry.id   AF-A0A7J7INJ5-F1
#
_cell.length_a   1.000
_cell.length_b   1.000
_cell.length_c   1.000
_cell.angle_alpha   90.00
_cell.angle_beta   90.00
_cell.angle_gamma   90.00
#
_symmetry.space_group_name_H-M   'P 1'
#
loop_
_entity.id
_entity.type
_entity.pdbx_description
1 polymer ?
#
loop_
_entity_poly.entity_id
_entity_poly.type
_entity_poly.pdbx_seq_one_letter_code
_entity_poly.pdbx_strand_id
1 'polypeptide(L)'
;MDTLLASERRWCAPMPWPAPSDAYRDAFYSTMQQLLVPEPNAERTHQERLQRMYQAQSLWDATMAYSIAESLERHPHAQVMHVTGFFHVAKRLGTVEMLPHYRSGVSTLVGIIYPEALADTVSVLDGDMVIFAP
;
A
#
# COMPACT_ATOMS: atom_id res chain seq x y z
N MET A 1 10.98 12.08 -7.08
CA MET A 1 10.09 13.16 -6.64
C MET A 1 10.64 14.54 -6.96
N ASP A 2 11.95 14.78 -6.80
CA ASP A 2 12.54 16.09 -7.13
C ASP A 2 12.40 16.50 -8.60
N THR A 3 12.21 15.52 -9.49
CA THR A 3 11.94 15.71 -10.91
C THR A 3 10.47 16.01 -11.25
N LEU A 4 9.54 15.92 -10.29
CA LEU A 4 8.12 16.23 -10.53
C LEU A 4 7.86 17.73 -10.48
N LEU A 5 7.06 18.20 -11.44
CA LEU A 5 6.51 19.56 -11.50
C LEU A 5 5.59 19.82 -10.30
N ALA A 6 5.43 21.10 -9.91
CA ALA A 6 4.53 21.47 -8.82
C ALA A 6 3.07 21.01 -9.05
N SER A 7 2.60 21.06 -10.30
CA SER A 7 1.28 20.57 -10.70
C SER A 7 1.11 19.05 -10.62
N GLU A 8 2.21 18.30 -10.61
CA GLU A 8 2.21 16.85 -10.45
C GLU A 8 2.24 16.48 -8.97
N ARG A 9 3.04 17.20 -8.17
CA ARG A 9 3.16 16.98 -6.72
C ARG A 9 1.84 17.12 -5.98
N ARG A 10 0.90 17.93 -6.47
CA ARG A 10 -0.45 18.07 -5.86
C ARG A 10 -1.26 16.77 -5.87
N TRP A 11 -0.89 15.81 -6.71
CA TRP A 11 -1.54 14.50 -6.81
C TRP A 11 -0.84 13.44 -5.95
N CYS A 12 0.16 13.84 -5.16
CA CYS A 12 0.89 12.97 -4.26
C CYS A 12 0.69 13.41 -2.81
N ALA A 13 0.96 12.49 -1.87
CA ALA A 13 1.09 12.85 -0.47
C ALA A 13 2.09 14.02 -0.25
N PRO A 14 1.84 14.90 0.73
CA PRO A 14 2.73 16.01 1.03
C PRO A 14 4.11 15.52 1.48
N MET A 15 5.14 16.30 1.12
CA MET A 15 6.53 16.03 1.47
C MET A 15 6.89 16.64 2.85
N PRO A 16 7.77 15.98 3.63
CA PRO A 16 8.17 14.58 3.49
C PRO A 16 7.00 13.66 3.85
N TRP A 17 6.78 12.59 3.08
CA TRP A 17 5.80 11.58 3.47
C TRP A 17 6.42 10.64 4.52
N PRO A 18 5.60 10.06 5.41
CA PRO A 18 6.10 9.14 6.44
C PRO A 18 6.78 7.91 5.81
N ALA A 19 7.88 7.47 6.41
CA ALA A 19 8.50 6.22 6.03
C ALA A 19 7.63 5.04 6.50
N PRO A 20 7.41 4.01 5.67
CA PRO A 20 6.75 2.79 6.11
C PRO A 20 7.57 2.06 7.18
N SER A 21 6.90 1.20 7.97
CA SER A 21 7.54 0.37 8.99
C SER A 21 8.48 -0.69 8.41
N ASP A 22 9.27 -1.29 9.29
CA ASP A 22 10.08 -2.46 8.97
C ASP A 22 9.22 -3.65 8.51
N ALA A 23 8.03 -3.84 9.11
CA ALA A 23 7.11 -4.91 8.71
C ALA A 23 6.60 -4.73 7.27
N TYR A 24 6.30 -3.48 6.87
CA TYR A 24 5.99 -3.14 5.49
C TYR A 24 7.16 -3.46 4.55
N ARG A 25 8.37 -3.04 4.92
CA ARG A 25 9.59 -3.30 4.14
C ARG A 25 9.80 -4.80 3.94
N ASP A 26 9.74 -5.57 5.02
CA ASP A 26 9.98 -7.01 4.99
C ASP A 26 8.93 -7.74 4.15
N ALA A 27 7.65 -7.34 4.28
CA ALA A 27 6.57 -7.86 3.45
C ALA A 27 6.80 -7.57 1.96
N PHE A 28 7.16 -6.33 1.60
CA PHE A 28 7.46 -5.95 0.23
C PHE A 28 8.59 -6.80 -0.35
N TYR A 29 9.75 -6.86 0.32
CA TYR A 29 10.90 -7.57 -0.22
C TYR A 29 10.66 -9.08 -0.32
N SER A 30 9.97 -9.68 0.66
CA SER A 30 9.60 -11.10 0.62
C SER A 30 8.73 -11.43 -0.60
N THR A 31 7.69 -10.63 -0.87
CA THR A 31 6.82 -10.81 -2.04
C THR A 31 7.57 -10.57 -3.35
N MET A 32 8.33 -9.48 -3.45
CA MET A 32 9.00 -9.13 -4.70
C MET A 32 10.10 -10.13 -5.07
N GLN A 33 10.78 -10.74 -4.10
CA GLN A 33 11.77 -11.81 -4.34
C GLN A 33 11.13 -13.08 -4.91
N GLN A 34 9.87 -13.37 -4.57
CA GLN A 34 9.15 -14.52 -5.13
C GLN A 34 8.65 -14.26 -6.55
N LEU A 35 8.31 -13.01 -6.87
CA LEU A 35 7.72 -12.63 -8.16
C LEU A 35 8.76 -12.21 -9.21
N LEU A 36 9.90 -11.66 -8.78
CA LEU A 36 10.94 -11.16 -9.68
C LEU A 36 12.13 -12.11 -9.71
N VAL A 37 12.29 -12.82 -10.82
CA VAL A 37 13.50 -13.58 -11.10
C VAL A 37 14.61 -12.60 -11.53
N PRO A 38 15.79 -12.61 -10.89
CA PRO A 38 16.93 -11.82 -11.37
C PRO A 38 17.47 -12.41 -12.68
N GLU A 39 17.77 -11.52 -13.63
CA GLU A 39 18.56 -11.90 -14.82
C GLU A 39 19.98 -12.31 -14.40
N PRO A 40 20.60 -13.30 -15.07
CA PRO A 40 21.97 -13.69 -14.77
C PRO A 40 22.96 -12.51 -14.87
N ASN A 41 23.82 -12.34 -13.85
CA ASN A 41 24.84 -11.27 -13.77
C ASN A 41 24.30 -9.83 -13.74
N ALA A 42 23.05 -9.63 -13.30
CA ALA A 42 22.40 -8.31 -13.22
C ALA A 42 22.02 -7.90 -11.78
N GLU A 43 22.74 -8.41 -10.76
CA GLU A 43 22.37 -8.30 -9.34
C GLU A 43 22.23 -6.84 -8.90
N ARG A 44 23.18 -5.97 -9.27
CA ARG A 44 23.13 -4.55 -8.91
C ARG A 44 21.92 -3.85 -9.52
N THR A 45 21.67 -4.06 -10.81
CA THR A 45 20.52 -3.50 -11.53
C THR A 45 19.20 -4.00 -10.95
N HIS A 46 19.16 -5.27 -10.51
CA HIS A 46 18.00 -5.86 -9.85
C HIS A 46 17.72 -5.18 -8.49
N GLN A 47 18.74 -4.97 -7.66
CA GLN A 47 18.58 -4.29 -6.37
C GLN A 47 18.14 -2.82 -6.54
N GLU A 48 18.74 -2.09 -7.49
CA GLU A 48 18.34 -0.71 -7.79
C GLU A 48 16.88 -0.64 -8.29
N ARG A 49 16.44 -1.62 -9.08
CA ARG A 49 15.04 -1.73 -9.53
C ARG A 49 14.11 -1.99 -8.34
N LEU A 50 14.42 -2.96 -7.48
CA LEU A 50 13.62 -3.26 -6.28
C LEU A 50 13.48 -2.03 -5.38
N GLN A 51 14.57 -1.30 -5.15
CA GLN A 51 14.54 -0.09 -4.32
C GLN A 51 13.65 1.00 -4.93
N ARG A 52 13.67 1.19 -6.26
CA ARG A 52 12.77 2.14 -6.94
C ARG A 52 11.31 1.71 -6.84
N MET A 53 11.03 0.43 -6.98
CA MET A 53 9.67 -0.12 -6.83
C MET A 53 9.17 0.06 -5.40
N TYR A 54 10.03 -0.19 -4.39
CA TYR A 54 9.73 0.02 -2.98
C TYR A 54 9.35 1.48 -2.70
N GLN A 55 10.16 2.42 -3.18
CA GLN A 55 9.91 3.86 -3.03
C GLN A 55 8.62 4.29 -3.75
N ALA A 56 8.37 3.77 -4.96
CA ALA A 56 7.15 4.06 -5.70
C ALA A 56 5.92 3.54 -4.96
N GLN A 57 5.94 2.30 -4.46
CA GLN A 57 4.83 1.72 -3.72
C GLN A 57 4.57 2.46 -2.40
N SER A 58 5.63 2.77 -1.64
CA SER A 58 5.53 3.56 -0.41
C SER A 58 4.88 4.92 -0.64
N LEU A 59 5.29 5.64 -1.70
CA LEU A 59 4.68 6.91 -2.06
C LEU A 59 3.23 6.74 -2.49
N TRP A 60 2.91 5.68 -3.22
CA TRP A 60 1.56 5.40 -3.68
C TRP A 60 0.62 5.14 -2.49
N ASP A 61 1.02 4.28 -1.55
CA ASP A 61 0.27 4.01 -0.32
C ASP A 61 0.09 5.27 0.53
N ALA A 62 1.15 6.07 0.68
CA ALA A 62 1.08 7.37 1.34
C ALA A 62 0.05 8.29 0.67
N THR A 63 0.03 8.31 -0.66
CA THR A 63 -0.88 9.15 -1.46
C THR A 63 -2.33 8.69 -1.35
N MET A 64 -2.59 7.38 -1.36
CA MET A 64 -3.94 6.83 -1.15
C MET A 64 -4.44 7.18 0.26
N ALA A 65 -3.61 6.98 1.28
CA ALA A 65 -3.92 7.34 2.66
C ALA A 65 -4.23 8.83 2.83
N TYR A 66 -3.41 9.70 2.23
CA TYR A 66 -3.62 11.15 2.23
C TYR A 66 -4.95 11.52 1.56
N SER A 67 -5.24 10.93 0.39
CA SER A 67 -6.48 11.18 -0.35
C SER A 67 -7.73 10.77 0.45
N ILE A 68 -7.65 9.66 1.20
CA ILE A 68 -8.73 9.24 2.11
C ILE A 68 -8.91 10.26 3.22
N ALA A 69 -7.81 10.71 3.86
CA ALA A 69 -7.85 11.70 4.93
C ALA A 69 -8.49 13.02 4.47
N GLU A 70 -8.09 13.53 3.30
CA GLU A 70 -8.67 14.74 2.70
C GLU A 70 -10.15 14.59 2.37
N SER A 71 -10.57 13.41 1.88
CA SER A 71 -11.99 13.14 1.60
C SER A 71 -12.83 13.18 2.88
N LEU A 72 -12.36 12.55 3.95
CA LEU A 72 -13.01 12.58 5.27
C LEU A 72 -13.00 13.98 5.90
N GLU A 73 -12.05 14.84 5.55
CA GLU A 73 -11.99 16.23 6.02
C GLU A 73 -13.01 17.09 5.30
N ARG A 74 -13.10 16.94 3.97
CA ARG A 74 -14.09 17.64 3.15
C ARG A 74 -15.53 17.17 3.40
N HIS A 75 -15.70 15.93 3.89
CA HIS A 75 -17.01 15.34 4.13
C HIS A 75 -17.12 14.68 5.52
N PRO A 76 -17.24 15.47 6.62
CA PRO A 76 -17.15 14.97 8.00
C PRO A 76 -18.19 13.93 8.43
N HIS A 77 -19.31 13.83 7.71
CA HIS A 77 -20.39 12.88 7.97
C HIS A 77 -20.45 11.72 6.96
N ALA A 78 -19.52 11.67 6.01
CA ALA A 78 -19.47 10.62 5.01
C ALA A 78 -18.54 9.48 5.46
N GLN A 79 -18.77 8.30 4.88
CA GLN A 79 -17.85 7.18 4.93
C GLN A 79 -17.08 7.10 3.60
N VAL A 80 -15.84 6.60 3.65
CA VAL A 80 -15.02 6.35 2.47
C VAL A 80 -14.93 4.84 2.26
N MET A 81 -15.38 4.38 1.09
CA MET A 81 -15.07 3.03 0.60
C MET A 81 -13.91 3.14 -0.38
N HIS A 82 -12.76 2.60 0.01
CA HIS A 82 -11.57 2.56 -0.84
C HIS A 82 -11.37 1.16 -1.41
N VAL A 83 -11.34 1.05 -2.73
CA VAL A 83 -11.07 -0.20 -3.44
C VAL A 83 -9.69 -0.11 -4.05
N THR A 84 -8.83 -1.07 -3.70
CA THR A 84 -7.43 -1.11 -4.13
C THR A 84 -6.94 -2.55 -4.26
N GLY A 85 -5.74 -2.73 -4.81
CA GLY A 85 -5.10 -4.03 -4.89
C GLY A 85 -4.71 -4.57 -3.51
N PHE A 86 -4.73 -5.89 -3.37
CA PHE A 86 -4.43 -6.62 -2.13
C PHE A 86 -3.20 -6.09 -1.37
N PHE A 87 -2.09 -5.90 -2.09
CA PHE A 87 -0.82 -5.49 -1.49
C PHE A 87 -0.84 -4.14 -0.76
N HIS A 88 -1.81 -3.29 -1.06
CA HIS A 88 -1.90 -1.95 -0.48
C HIS A 88 -2.62 -1.92 0.88
N VAL A 89 -3.21 -3.04 1.32
CA VAL A 89 -4.02 -3.09 2.55
C VAL A 89 -3.83 -4.38 3.36
N ALA A 90 -3.20 -5.41 2.78
CA ALA A 90 -2.97 -6.68 3.44
C ALA A 90 -2.25 -6.53 4.78
N LYS A 91 -2.70 -7.29 5.79
CA LYS A 91 -2.16 -7.26 7.17
C LYS A 91 -2.17 -5.86 7.80
N ARG A 92 -3.05 -4.98 7.32
CA ARG A 92 -3.16 -3.56 7.70
C ARG A 92 -1.87 -2.75 7.43
N LEU A 93 -1.01 -3.22 6.52
CA LEU A 93 0.16 -2.49 6.03
C LEU A 93 -0.25 -1.54 4.88
N GLY A 94 0.69 -0.72 4.42
CA GLY A 94 0.50 0.13 3.24
C GLY A 94 -0.47 1.27 3.51
N THR A 95 -1.54 1.39 2.74
CA THR A 95 -2.52 2.49 2.87
C THR A 95 -3.10 2.59 4.28
N VAL A 96 -3.41 1.45 4.91
CA VAL A 96 -4.01 1.41 6.26
C VAL A 96 -3.01 1.87 7.33
N GLU A 97 -1.76 1.47 7.18
CA GLU A 97 -0.64 1.87 8.05
C GLU A 97 -0.32 3.36 7.90
N MET A 98 -0.44 3.90 6.69
CA MET A 98 -0.14 5.30 6.39
C MET A 98 -1.24 6.27 6.86
N LEU A 99 -2.50 5.83 6.91
CA LEU A 99 -3.67 6.67 7.20
C LEU A 99 -3.58 7.44 8.54
N PRO A 100 -3.18 6.84 9.67
CA PRO A 100 -3.06 7.55 10.94
C PRO A 100 -2.08 8.73 10.92
N HIS A 101 -1.11 8.75 10.01
CA HIS A 101 -0.18 9.88 9.86
C HIS A 101 -0.84 11.13 9.27
N TYR A 102 -1.91 10.96 8.49
CA TYR A 102 -2.65 12.07 7.89
C TYR A 102 -3.95 12.39 8.65
N ARG A 103 -4.56 11.37 9.26
CA ARG A 103 -5.74 11.54 10.12
C ARG A 103 -5.80 10.45 11.18
N SER A 104 -5.45 10.79 12.41
CA SER A 104 -5.57 9.89 13.56
C SER A 104 -7.03 9.63 13.93
N GLY A 105 -7.32 8.45 14.49
CA GLY A 105 -8.65 8.11 15.03
C GLY A 105 -9.67 7.67 13.98
N VAL A 106 -9.26 7.40 12.74
CA VAL A 106 -10.14 6.85 11.71
C VAL A 106 -10.32 5.34 11.94
N SER A 107 -11.55 4.92 12.25
CA SER A 107 -11.92 3.51 12.29
C SER A 107 -11.88 2.93 10.87
N THR A 108 -11.08 1.88 10.68
CA THR A 108 -10.85 1.27 9.36
C THR A 108 -11.15 -0.22 9.41
N LEU A 109 -12.04 -0.69 8.53
CA LEU A 109 -12.34 -2.09 8.26
C LEU A 109 -11.66 -2.51 6.95
N VAL A 110 -10.86 -3.57 6.98
CA VAL A 110 -10.16 -4.12 5.81
C VAL A 110 -10.83 -5.42 5.36
N GLY A 111 -11.48 -5.36 4.21
CA GLY A 111 -12.02 -6.54 3.51
C GLY A 111 -11.07 -7.00 2.42
N ILE A 112 -10.67 -8.27 2.44
CA ILE A 112 -9.88 -8.89 1.37
C ILE A 112 -10.76 -9.89 0.61
N ILE A 113 -10.76 -9.79 -0.72
CA ILE A 113 -11.47 -10.71 -1.58
C ILE A 113 -10.44 -11.56 -2.33
N TYR A 114 -10.53 -12.88 -2.16
CA TYR A 114 -9.74 -13.86 -2.89
C TYR A 114 -10.62 -14.67 -3.85
N PRO A 115 -10.03 -15.17 -4.96
CA PRO A 115 -10.63 -16.26 -5.71
C PRO A 115 -10.89 -17.47 -4.81
N GLU A 116 -12.03 -18.14 -4.97
CA GLU A 116 -12.42 -19.32 -4.18
C GLU A 116 -11.39 -20.44 -4.25
N ALA A 117 -10.70 -20.58 -5.40
CA ALA A 117 -9.62 -21.54 -5.60
C ALA A 117 -8.43 -21.39 -4.60
N LEU A 118 -8.32 -20.26 -3.92
CA LEU A 118 -7.27 -20.01 -2.94
C LEU A 118 -7.68 -20.30 -1.49
N ALA A 119 -8.94 -20.69 -1.23
CA ALA A 119 -9.50 -20.84 0.12
C ALA A 119 -8.65 -21.68 1.09
N ASP A 120 -8.02 -22.75 0.59
CA ASP A 120 -7.21 -23.66 1.41
C ASP A 120 -5.72 -23.24 1.52
N THR A 121 -5.33 -22.13 0.88
CA THR A 121 -3.92 -21.73 0.74
C THR A 121 -3.59 -20.37 1.34
N VAL A 122 -4.58 -19.50 1.56
CA VAL A 122 -4.37 -18.15 2.09
C VAL A 122 -4.65 -18.06 3.59
N SER A 123 -3.98 -17.13 4.26
CA SER A 123 -4.19 -16.90 5.68
C SER A 123 -5.43 -16.03 5.92
N VAL A 124 -6.24 -16.37 6.91
CA VAL A 124 -7.33 -15.49 7.39
C VAL A 124 -6.83 -14.20 8.06
N LEU A 125 -5.51 -14.05 8.25
CA LEU A 125 -4.89 -12.91 8.93
C LEU A 125 -4.53 -11.74 8.00
N ASP A 126 -4.91 -11.80 6.72
CA ASP A 126 -4.59 -10.75 5.76
C ASP A 126 -5.55 -9.54 5.81
N GLY A 127 -6.69 -9.63 6.48
CA GLY A 127 -7.64 -8.53 6.71
C GLY A 127 -8.54 -8.75 7.92
N ASP A 128 -9.42 -7.80 8.20
CA ASP A 128 -10.43 -7.94 9.27
C ASP A 128 -11.59 -8.85 8.82
N MET A 129 -11.83 -8.90 7.51
CA MET A 129 -12.79 -9.77 6.85
C MET A 129 -12.16 -10.34 5.58
N VAL A 130 -12.23 -11.66 5.42
CA VAL A 130 -11.76 -12.35 4.21
C VAL A 130 -12.96 -12.99 3.53
N ILE A 131 -13.12 -12.71 2.24
CA ILE A 131 -14.20 -13.21 1.39
C ILE A 131 -13.59 -14.04 0.27
N PHE A 132 -14.11 -15.25 0.08
CA PHE A 132 -13.82 -16.07 -1.09
C PHE A 132 -14.96 -15.91 -2.09
N ALA A 133 -14.62 -15.50 -3.30
CA ALA A 133 -15.58 -15.26 -4.37
C ALA A 133 -15.26 -16.17 -5.58
N PRO A 134 -16.29 -16.63 -6.32
CA PRO A 134 -16.11 -17.46 -7.51
C PRO A 134 -15.23 -16.83 -8.60
#